data_AF-A0A1V1NVF7-F1
#
_entry.id   AF-A0A1V1NVF7-F1
#
_cell.length_a   1.000
_cell.length_b   1.000
_cell.length_c   1.000
_cell.angle_alpha   90.00
_cell.angle_beta   90.00
_cell.angle_gamma   90.00
#
_symmetry.space_group_name_H-M   'P 1'
#
loop_
_entity.id
_entity.type
_entity.pdbx_description
1 polymer ?
#
loop_
_entity_poly.entity_id
_entity_poly.type
_entity_poly.pdbx_seq_one_letter_code
_entity_poly.pdbx_strand_id
1 'polypeptide(L)'
;MVLAGTYQGLWIGQIELDKVNEVASKTDTNTLQPVKHVFDMTLLLHVDQAGMVRLLKNVTMMQKKEEVDGENIVRRVLITNDSLLPEYDGIVRRDGKLIGIRLGSLSYDFPTDQTEMPLTGNLSPGNTLECTIEMDENHPTNPFRHLYHPDHQQGKNITRQIQLTISATQDNNDPDDDQFSLAGTYQESISGLHKIPIKIAGSFSIQRISEVDVLNQ
;
A
#
# COMPACT_ATOMS: atom_id res chain seq x y z
N MET A 1 -11.30 26.73 4.38
CA MET A 1 -11.67 25.42 3.83
C MET A 1 -10.83 25.23 2.57
N VAL A 2 -9.72 24.52 2.69
CA VAL A 2 -8.89 24.16 1.52
C VAL A 2 -9.67 23.05 0.81
N LEU A 3 -10.01 23.27 -0.46
CA LEU A 3 -10.62 22.23 -1.27
C LEU A 3 -9.60 21.10 -1.39
N ALA A 4 -9.96 19.90 -0.95
CA ALA A 4 -9.18 18.71 -1.24
C ALA A 4 -9.06 18.58 -2.77
N GLY A 5 -7.84 18.45 -3.28
CA GLY A 5 -7.59 17.96 -4.63
C GLY A 5 -8.27 16.60 -4.83
N THR A 6 -8.69 16.33 -6.06
CA THR A 6 -9.67 15.29 -6.43
C THR A 6 -9.41 13.90 -5.85
N TYR A 7 -8.15 13.54 -5.55
CA TYR A 7 -7.77 12.20 -5.10
C TYR A 7 -7.02 12.13 -3.75
N GLN A 8 -6.96 13.25 -3.01
CA GLN A 8 -6.16 13.33 -1.78
C GLN A 8 -6.68 12.43 -0.66
N GLY A 9 -5.78 11.88 0.13
CA GLY A 9 -6.07 11.12 1.34
C GLY A 9 -5.85 9.63 1.24
N LEU A 10 -6.54 8.86 2.08
CA LEU A 10 -6.31 7.42 2.27
C LEU A 10 -7.21 6.58 1.38
N TRP A 11 -6.59 5.64 0.68
CA TRP A 11 -7.23 4.66 -0.17
C TRP A 11 -6.91 3.25 0.32
N ILE A 12 -7.92 2.39 0.33
CA ILE A 12 -7.79 0.96 0.57
C ILE A 12 -8.15 0.22 -0.72
N GLY A 13 -7.40 -0.81 -1.08
CA GLY A 13 -7.72 -1.61 -2.24
C GLY A 13 -7.53 -3.09 -2.05
N GLN A 14 -8.08 -3.82 -3.00
CA GLN A 14 -7.92 -5.25 -3.18
C GLN A 14 -7.29 -5.51 -4.55
N ILE A 15 -6.26 -6.35 -4.56
CA ILE A 15 -5.63 -6.88 -5.77
C ILE A 15 -6.01 -8.36 -5.87
N GLU A 16 -6.51 -8.77 -7.02
CA GLU A 16 -6.85 -10.16 -7.34
C GLU A 16 -5.77 -10.72 -8.25
N LEU A 17 -4.76 -11.40 -7.69
CA LEU A 17 -3.68 -12.00 -8.47
C LEU A 17 -4.17 -13.27 -9.16
N ASP A 18 -4.31 -13.18 -10.48
CA ASP A 18 -4.87 -14.23 -11.32
C ASP A 18 -3.84 -14.84 -12.31
N LYS A 19 -2.62 -14.30 -12.34
CA LYS A 19 -1.58 -14.70 -13.31
C LYS A 19 -0.19 -14.78 -12.68
N VAL A 20 0.60 -15.76 -13.13
CA VAL A 20 2.02 -15.95 -12.76
C VAL A 20 2.81 -16.55 -13.93
N ASN A 21 4.11 -16.23 -14.06
CA ASN A 21 4.97 -16.92 -15.03
C ASN A 21 5.49 -18.26 -14.48
N GLU A 22 5.74 -19.23 -15.37
CA GLU A 22 6.39 -20.50 -15.00
C GLU A 22 7.91 -20.35 -15.07
N VAL A 23 8.55 -20.04 -13.94
CA VAL A 23 10.01 -19.81 -13.87
C VAL A 23 10.86 -21.07 -14.14
N ALA A 24 10.26 -22.26 -14.09
CA ALA A 24 10.93 -23.53 -14.38
C ALA A 24 10.72 -24.03 -15.82
N SER A 25 9.91 -23.30 -16.62
CA SER A 25 9.62 -23.67 -18.00
C SER A 25 10.90 -23.70 -18.84
N LYS A 26 11.00 -24.69 -19.71
CA LYS A 26 12.15 -24.86 -20.61
C LYS A 26 11.99 -24.09 -21.92
N THR A 27 10.79 -23.59 -22.20
CA THR A 27 10.43 -23.00 -23.50
C THR A 27 10.05 -21.54 -23.39
N ASP A 28 9.38 -21.14 -22.31
CA ASP A 28 8.97 -19.75 -22.08
C ASP A 28 8.77 -19.48 -20.60
N THR A 29 9.58 -18.56 -20.06
CA THR A 29 9.55 -18.14 -18.66
C THR A 29 9.05 -16.71 -18.49
N ASN A 30 8.61 -16.05 -19.56
CA ASN A 30 8.19 -14.65 -19.54
C ASN A 30 6.67 -14.49 -19.66
N THR A 31 6.01 -15.39 -20.36
CA THR A 31 4.55 -15.32 -20.51
C THR A 31 3.85 -15.67 -19.20
N LEU A 32 2.96 -14.76 -18.79
CA LEU A 32 2.08 -14.95 -17.65
C LEU A 32 0.99 -15.99 -17.98
N GLN A 33 0.79 -16.95 -17.07
CA GLN A 33 -0.21 -18.01 -17.17
C GLN A 33 -1.26 -17.84 -16.08
N PRO A 34 -2.53 -18.22 -16.32
CA PRO A 34 -3.57 -18.19 -15.29
C PRO A 34 -3.23 -19.08 -14.10
N VAL A 35 -3.56 -18.63 -12.89
CA VAL A 35 -3.49 -19.46 -11.69
C VAL A 35 -4.78 -20.27 -11.52
N LYS A 36 -4.69 -21.41 -10.81
CA LYS A 36 -5.87 -22.21 -10.48
C LYS A 36 -6.76 -21.53 -9.42
N HIS A 37 -6.15 -20.82 -8.49
CA HIS A 37 -6.81 -20.14 -7.38
C HIS A 37 -6.27 -18.72 -7.29
N VAL A 38 -7.18 -17.74 -7.34
CA VAL A 38 -6.84 -16.33 -7.18
C VAL A 38 -6.32 -16.08 -5.76
N PHE A 39 -5.32 -15.22 -5.64
CA PHE A 39 -4.82 -14.76 -4.36
C PHE A 39 -5.15 -13.28 -4.17
N ASP A 40 -5.91 -12.99 -3.12
CA ASP A 40 -6.32 -11.63 -2.77
C ASP A 40 -5.28 -10.92 -1.90
N MET A 41 -4.91 -9.69 -2.26
CA MET A 41 -4.01 -8.84 -1.48
C MET A 41 -4.63 -7.49 -1.16
N THR A 42 -4.48 -7.04 0.08
CA THR A 42 -4.85 -5.67 0.48
C THR A 42 -3.74 -4.68 0.16
N LEU A 43 -4.11 -3.57 -0.48
CA LEU A 43 -3.27 -2.44 -0.82
C LEU A 43 -3.72 -1.21 -0.03
N LEU A 44 -2.76 -0.36 0.39
CA LEU A 44 -3.04 0.93 1.02
C LEU A 44 -2.24 2.01 0.31
N LEU A 45 -2.92 3.04 -0.18
CA LEU A 45 -2.28 4.19 -0.80
C LEU A 45 -2.66 5.46 -0.02
N HIS A 46 -1.73 6.41 0.05
CA HIS A 46 -2.00 7.76 0.52
C HIS A 46 -1.57 8.77 -0.53
N VAL A 47 -2.43 9.77 -0.78
CA VAL A 47 -2.15 10.87 -1.69
C VAL A 47 -2.10 12.16 -0.87
N ASP A 48 -0.95 12.84 -0.87
CA ASP A 48 -0.82 14.10 -0.13
C ASP A 48 -1.40 15.30 -0.90
N GLN A 49 -1.38 16.47 -0.27
CA GLN A 49 -1.88 17.71 -0.85
C GLN A 49 -1.23 18.05 -2.21
N ALA A 50 0.04 17.68 -2.41
CA ALA A 50 0.78 17.90 -3.64
C ALA A 50 0.51 16.84 -4.72
N GLY A 51 -0.30 15.82 -4.41
CA GLY A 51 -0.60 14.70 -5.31
C GLY A 51 0.42 13.56 -5.26
N MET A 52 1.39 13.61 -4.35
CA MET A 52 2.39 12.54 -4.22
C MET A 52 1.73 11.29 -3.63
N VAL A 53 1.83 10.18 -4.34
CA VAL A 53 1.27 8.90 -3.94
C VAL A 53 2.31 8.10 -3.15
N ARG A 54 1.87 7.50 -2.04
CA ARG A 54 2.69 6.63 -1.19
C ARG A 54 1.98 5.31 -0.96
N LEU A 55 2.72 4.22 -1.05
CA LEU A 55 2.30 2.88 -0.66
C LEU A 55 2.53 2.75 0.84
N LEU A 56 1.52 2.34 1.60
CA LEU A 56 1.63 2.23 3.05
C LEU A 56 1.76 0.77 3.47
N LYS A 57 2.60 0.50 4.48
CA LYS A 57 2.66 -0.82 5.11
C LYS A 57 1.43 -1.05 5.99
N ASN A 58 1.08 -0.02 6.75
CA ASN A 58 -0.08 0.04 7.63
C ASN A 58 -0.39 1.50 7.95
N VAL A 59 -1.60 1.75 8.42
CA VAL A 59 -2.05 3.06 8.90
C VAL A 59 -3.05 2.87 10.03
N THR A 60 -2.95 3.70 11.06
CA THR A 60 -3.91 3.74 12.15
C THR A 60 -4.70 5.04 12.07
N MET A 61 -6.00 4.93 11.83
CA MET A 61 -6.92 6.05 11.88
C MET A 61 -7.22 6.39 13.34
N MET A 62 -6.93 7.63 13.71
CA MET A 62 -7.09 8.19 15.04
C MET A 62 -7.76 9.56 14.94
N GLN A 63 -7.92 10.25 16.06
CA GLN A 63 -8.38 11.63 16.10
C GLN A 63 -7.52 12.48 17.04
N LYS A 64 -7.47 13.78 16.77
CA LYS A 64 -6.83 14.77 17.63
C LYS A 64 -7.86 15.82 18.02
N LYS A 65 -7.86 16.19 19.30
CA LYS A 65 -8.59 17.37 19.79
C LYS A 65 -7.64 18.56 19.78
N GLU A 66 -8.09 19.66 19.19
CA GLU A 66 -7.33 20.91 19.16
C GLU A 66 -8.26 22.06 19.49
N GLU A 67 -7.74 23.09 20.16
CA GLU A 67 -8.46 24.33 20.37
C GLU A 67 -8.05 25.32 19.27
N VAL A 68 -9.01 25.74 18.46
CA VAL A 68 -8.82 26.73 17.39
C VAL A 68 -9.83 27.85 17.62
N ASP A 69 -9.33 29.08 17.77
CA ASP A 69 -10.16 30.27 18.02
C ASP A 69 -11.13 30.14 19.22
N GLY A 70 -10.73 29.38 20.25
CA GLY A 70 -11.54 29.13 21.44
C GLY A 70 -12.57 28.00 21.29
N GLU A 71 -12.60 27.32 20.14
CA GLU A 71 -13.46 26.15 19.89
C GLU A 71 -12.65 24.85 19.91
N ASN A 72 -13.18 23.84 20.60
CA ASN A 72 -12.61 22.50 20.56
C ASN A 72 -13.03 21.80 19.26
N ILE A 73 -12.08 21.64 18.34
CA ILE A 73 -12.27 20.88 17.12
C ILE A 73 -11.72 19.46 17.30
N VAL A 74 -12.37 18.49 16.66
CA VAL A 74 -11.90 17.11 16.57
C VAL A 74 -11.65 16.80 15.11
N ARG A 75 -10.40 16.47 14.76
CA ARG A 75 -10.02 16.10 13.40
C ARG A 75 -9.54 14.65 13.35
N ARG A 76 -9.81 13.98 12.23
CA ARG A 76 -9.22 12.67 11.92
C ARG A 76 -7.76 12.84 11.56
N VAL A 77 -6.95 11.87 11.95
CA VAL A 77 -5.52 11.81 11.62
C VAL A 77 -5.15 10.40 11.18
N LEU A 78 -4.09 10.28 10.39
CA LEU A 78 -3.59 9.03 9.83
C LEU A 78 -2.18 8.77 10.35
N ILE A 79 -1.98 7.74 11.16
CA ILE A 79 -0.69 7.46 11.82
C ILE A 79 -0.05 6.22 11.21
N THR A 80 1.13 6.39 10.60
CA THR A 80 1.97 5.28 10.08
C THR A 80 3.14 4.97 11.00
N ASN A 81 3.58 5.95 11.81
CA ASN A 81 4.61 5.77 12.83
C ASN A 81 3.97 5.47 14.19
N ASP A 82 4.08 4.21 14.63
CA ASP A 82 3.46 3.73 15.87
C ASP A 82 3.96 4.45 17.14
N SER A 83 5.15 5.07 17.11
CA SER A 83 5.66 5.85 18.25
C SER A 83 4.83 7.10 18.56
N LEU A 84 4.05 7.59 17.60
CA LEU A 84 3.17 8.75 17.76
C LEU A 84 1.78 8.41 18.29
N LEU A 85 1.39 7.13 18.33
CA LEU A 85 0.07 6.72 18.79
C LEU A 85 -0.34 7.27 20.18
N PRO A 86 0.57 7.42 21.18
CA PRO A 86 0.22 8.02 22.47
C PRO A 86 -0.23 9.49 22.41
N GLU A 87 0.05 10.19 21.31
CA GLU A 87 -0.30 11.61 21.12
C GLU A 87 -1.74 11.82 20.61
N TYR A 88 -2.45 10.73 20.29
CA TYR A 88 -3.77 10.78 19.65
C TYR A 88 -4.82 9.94 20.37
N ASP A 89 -6.08 10.31 20.20
CA ASP A 89 -7.24 9.59 20.72
C ASP A 89 -7.77 8.58 19.69
N GLY A 90 -8.37 7.49 20.15
CA GLY A 90 -9.09 6.57 19.27
C GLY A 90 -10.39 7.16 18.71
N ILE A 91 -10.87 6.60 17.59
CA ILE A 91 -12.09 7.04 16.87
C ILE A 91 -13.31 6.16 17.12
N VAL A 92 -13.12 4.95 17.64
CA VAL A 92 -14.20 4.00 17.95
C VAL A 92 -14.20 3.69 19.43
N ARG A 93 -15.37 3.59 20.04
CA ARG A 93 -15.50 3.17 21.44
C ARG A 93 -15.65 1.65 21.54
N ARG A 94 -14.78 1.00 22.30
CA ARG A 94 -14.86 -0.44 22.65
C ARG A 94 -14.56 -0.59 24.14
N ASP A 95 -15.45 -1.28 24.86
CA ASP A 95 -15.32 -1.52 26.31
C ASP A 95 -15.05 -0.26 27.13
N GLY A 96 -15.74 0.83 26.79
CA GLY A 96 -15.62 2.11 27.48
C GLY A 96 -14.38 2.94 27.10
N LYS A 97 -13.41 2.38 26.37
CA LYS A 97 -12.18 3.04 25.90
C LYS A 97 -12.28 3.43 24.41
N LEU A 98 -11.66 4.55 24.04
CA LEU A 98 -11.46 4.91 22.63
C LEU A 98 -10.28 4.14 22.04
N ILE A 99 -10.47 3.55 20.86
CA ILE A 99 -9.47 2.80 20.11
C ILE A 99 -9.37 3.31 18.67
N GLY A 100 -8.17 3.24 18.09
CA GLY A 100 -7.95 3.48 16.67
C GLY A 100 -8.40 2.31 15.81
N ILE A 101 -8.53 2.55 14.50
CA ILE A 101 -8.71 1.51 13.50
C ILE A 101 -7.39 1.34 12.76
N ARG A 102 -6.74 0.18 12.86
CA ARG A 102 -5.53 -0.14 12.12
C ARG A 102 -5.87 -0.92 10.86
N LEU A 103 -5.37 -0.43 9.73
CA LEU A 103 -5.42 -1.10 8.43
C LEU A 103 -3.99 -1.50 8.05
N GLY A 104 -3.84 -2.63 7.37
CA GLY A 104 -2.53 -3.13 6.92
C GLY A 104 -2.59 -3.62 5.48
N SER A 105 -1.51 -3.41 4.74
CA SER A 105 -1.29 -4.04 3.45
C SER A 105 -0.70 -5.44 3.61
N LEU A 106 -0.89 -6.26 2.59
CA LEU A 106 -0.31 -7.60 2.56
C LEU A 106 1.19 -7.54 2.21
N SER A 107 2.00 -7.57 3.27
CA SER A 107 3.43 -7.88 3.27
C SER A 107 4.29 -7.05 2.30
N TYR A 108 4.53 -5.78 2.63
CA TYR A 108 5.63 -4.99 2.06
C TYR A 108 6.75 -4.80 3.08
N ASP A 109 7.93 -5.35 2.78
CA ASP A 109 9.15 -5.18 3.57
C ASP A 109 9.90 -3.95 3.07
N PHE A 110 9.44 -2.78 3.49
CA PHE A 110 10.14 -1.50 3.26
C PHE A 110 11.47 -1.45 4.01
N PRO A 111 12.41 -0.57 3.61
CA PRO A 111 13.56 -0.24 4.43
C PRO A 111 13.17 0.03 5.90
N THR A 112 14.04 -0.37 6.83
CA THR A 112 13.70 -0.50 8.26
C THR A 112 13.27 0.81 8.95
N ASP A 113 13.60 1.94 8.36
CA ASP A 113 13.28 3.30 8.81
C ASP A 113 12.05 3.90 8.10
N GLN A 114 11.39 3.13 7.23
CA GLN A 114 10.28 3.60 6.41
C GLN A 114 8.98 2.86 6.73
N THR A 115 7.90 3.63 6.84
CA THR A 115 6.53 3.12 6.99
C THR A 115 5.71 3.27 5.71
N GLU A 116 6.29 3.94 4.73
CA GLU A 116 5.71 4.34 3.45
C GLU A 116 6.76 4.26 2.35
N MET A 117 6.33 3.97 1.13
CA MET A 117 7.19 3.96 -0.06
C MET A 117 6.60 4.91 -1.09
N PRO A 118 7.32 5.92 -1.58
CA PRO A 118 6.80 6.80 -2.64
C PRO A 118 6.60 6.03 -3.95
N LEU A 119 5.52 6.33 -4.66
CA LEU A 119 5.31 5.89 -6.03
C LEU A 119 5.58 7.04 -6.99
N THR A 120 6.15 6.72 -8.14
CA THR A 120 6.25 7.63 -9.28
C THR A 120 4.94 7.59 -10.06
N GLY A 121 4.45 8.75 -10.48
CA GLY A 121 3.18 8.89 -11.20
C GLY A 121 2.10 9.59 -10.36
N ASN A 122 0.91 9.74 -10.94
CA ASN A 122 -0.23 10.40 -10.31
C ASN A 122 -1.42 9.44 -10.24
N LEU A 123 -2.17 9.50 -9.15
CA LEU A 123 -3.41 8.74 -9.02
C LEU A 123 -4.51 9.43 -9.83
N SER A 124 -4.77 8.94 -11.04
CA SER A 124 -5.91 9.34 -11.87
C SER A 124 -6.16 8.32 -13.00
N PRO A 125 -7.35 8.27 -13.60
CA PRO A 125 -7.65 7.41 -14.74
C PRO A 125 -6.61 7.52 -15.88
N GLY A 126 -6.21 6.38 -16.43
CA GLY A 126 -5.27 6.28 -17.56
C GLY A 126 -3.79 6.47 -17.21
N ASN A 127 -3.47 6.79 -15.95
CA ASN A 127 -2.09 6.90 -15.50
C ASN A 127 -1.56 5.59 -14.91
N THR A 128 -0.25 5.58 -14.68
CA THR A 128 0.48 4.47 -14.08
C THR A 128 1.20 4.96 -12.83
N LEU A 129 1.20 4.12 -11.79
CA LEU A 129 1.98 4.29 -10.58
C LEU A 129 3.04 3.20 -10.48
N GLU A 130 4.27 3.57 -10.14
CA GLU A 130 5.39 2.64 -10.10
C GLU A 130 6.24 2.82 -8.84
N CYS A 131 6.69 1.72 -8.25
CA CYS A 131 7.74 1.77 -7.24
C CYS A 131 8.64 0.53 -7.30
N THR A 132 9.81 0.64 -6.67
CA THR A 132 10.70 -0.48 -6.44
C THR A 132 10.93 -0.61 -4.94
N ILE A 133 10.67 -1.79 -4.40
CA ILE A 133 10.97 -2.14 -3.02
C ILE A 133 12.19 -3.05 -3.03
N GLU A 134 13.25 -2.62 -2.36
CA GLU A 134 14.46 -3.40 -2.14
C GLU A 134 14.48 -3.91 -0.70
N MET A 135 14.53 -5.23 -0.54
CA MET A 135 14.79 -5.88 0.74
C MET A 135 16.23 -6.39 0.76
N ASP A 136 17.03 -5.77 1.64
CA ASP A 136 18.43 -6.14 1.85
C ASP A 136 18.58 -7.55 2.44
N GLU A 137 19.73 -8.17 2.20
CA GLU A 137 20.12 -9.46 2.80
C GLU A 137 20.09 -9.42 4.34
N ASN A 138 20.39 -8.26 4.95
CA ASN A 138 20.38 -8.04 6.40
C ASN A 138 19.06 -7.44 6.89
N HIS A 139 18.02 -7.38 6.05
CA HIS A 139 16.71 -6.90 6.49
C HIS A 139 16.19 -7.78 7.64
N PRO A 140 15.65 -7.21 8.74
CA PRO A 140 15.28 -7.97 9.94
C PRO A 140 14.14 -8.96 9.72
N THR A 141 13.29 -8.74 8.71
CA THR A 141 12.19 -9.64 8.33
C THR A 141 12.54 -10.54 7.15
N ASN A 142 13.80 -10.53 6.67
CA ASN A 142 14.22 -11.39 5.56
C ASN A 142 14.08 -12.87 5.96
N PRO A 143 13.19 -13.66 5.32
CA PRO A 143 12.90 -15.02 5.76
C PRO A 143 14.04 -16.01 5.52
N PHE A 144 15.05 -15.63 4.73
CA PHE A 144 16.25 -16.45 4.48
C PHE A 144 17.37 -16.16 5.48
N ARG A 145 17.19 -15.18 6.36
CA ARG A 145 18.19 -14.78 7.35
C ARG A 145 17.93 -15.47 8.68
N HIS A 146 18.90 -16.23 9.17
CA HIS A 146 18.88 -16.87 10.49
C HIS A 146 19.94 -16.22 11.38
N LEU A 147 19.54 -15.20 12.15
CA LEU A 147 20.46 -14.34 12.92
C LEU A 147 21.47 -15.10 13.79
N TYR A 148 21.08 -16.24 14.36
CA TYR A 148 21.90 -17.02 15.28
C TYR A 148 22.53 -18.27 14.66
N HIS A 149 22.31 -18.53 13.36
CA HIS A 149 22.91 -19.68 12.70
C HIS A 149 24.22 -19.26 12.01
N PRO A 150 25.37 -19.86 12.34
CA PRO A 150 26.68 -19.39 11.87
C PRO A 150 26.79 -19.34 10.34
N ASP A 151 26.14 -20.26 9.63
CA ASP A 151 26.23 -20.34 8.17
C ASP A 151 25.22 -19.45 7.42
N HIS A 152 24.18 -18.93 8.08
CA HIS A 152 23.00 -18.31 7.44
C HIS A 152 22.70 -16.91 8.03
N GLN A 153 23.75 -16.13 8.32
CA GLN A 153 23.64 -14.83 8.99
C GLN A 153 23.10 -13.71 8.07
N GLN A 154 23.13 -13.94 6.76
CA GLN A 154 22.61 -13.08 5.70
C GLN A 154 21.50 -13.80 4.94
N GLY A 155 20.46 -13.06 4.57
CA GLY A 155 19.37 -13.55 3.74
C GLY A 155 19.64 -13.39 2.25
N LYS A 156 18.57 -13.20 1.47
CA LYS A 156 18.68 -12.89 0.03
C LYS A 156 18.36 -11.43 -0.22
N ASN A 157 19.10 -10.78 -1.12
CA ASN A 157 18.61 -9.55 -1.72
C ASN A 157 17.38 -9.84 -2.57
N ILE A 158 16.28 -9.14 -2.31
CA ILE A 158 15.03 -9.28 -3.05
C ILE A 158 14.62 -7.90 -3.57
N THR A 159 14.35 -7.81 -4.86
CA THR A 159 13.84 -6.59 -5.50
C THR A 159 12.45 -6.87 -6.02
N ARG A 160 11.47 -6.04 -5.62
CA ARG A 160 10.09 -6.09 -6.07
C ARG A 160 9.81 -4.81 -6.87
N GLN A 161 9.56 -4.95 -8.17
CA GLN A 161 9.16 -3.84 -9.02
C GLN A 161 7.66 -3.92 -9.21
N ILE A 162 6.94 -2.90 -8.75
CA ILE A 162 5.48 -2.86 -8.70
C ILE A 162 4.99 -1.79 -9.68
N GLN A 163 3.96 -2.13 -10.44
CA GLN A 163 3.27 -1.23 -11.34
C GLN A 163 1.76 -1.37 -11.17
N LEU A 164 1.08 -0.24 -10.99
CA LEU A 164 -0.38 -0.14 -11.03
C LEU A 164 -0.76 0.72 -12.23
N THR A 165 -1.50 0.16 -13.18
CA THR A 165 -2.06 0.93 -14.30
C THR A 165 -3.53 1.16 -14.03
N ILE A 166 -3.91 2.42 -13.79
CA ILE A 166 -5.31 2.81 -13.58
C ILE A 166 -6.02 2.81 -14.93
N SER A 167 -7.16 2.15 -15.03
CA SER A 167 -7.96 2.12 -16.26
C SER A 167 -8.35 3.54 -16.70
N ALA A 168 -8.22 3.85 -17.99
CA ALA A 168 -8.67 5.13 -18.53
C ALA A 168 -10.20 5.27 -18.49
N THR A 169 -10.89 4.14 -18.61
CA THR A 169 -12.33 4.02 -18.42
C THR A 169 -12.58 3.30 -17.11
N GLN A 170 -13.30 3.95 -16.21
CA GLN A 170 -13.85 3.33 -15.01
C GLN A 170 -15.23 2.78 -15.39
N ASP A 171 -15.51 1.51 -15.06
CA ASP A 171 -16.79 0.82 -15.36
C ASP A 171 -17.61 0.64 -14.07
N ASN A 172 -17.58 1.67 -13.24
CA ASN A 172 -18.46 1.84 -12.10
C ASN A 172 -19.78 2.40 -12.65
N ASN A 173 -20.82 1.56 -12.65
CA ASN A 173 -22.19 1.99 -12.98
C ASN A 173 -22.81 2.95 -11.93
N ASP A 174 -21.97 3.64 -11.17
CA ASP A 174 -22.32 4.58 -10.11
C ASP A 174 -21.67 5.95 -10.42
N PRO A 175 -22.48 6.96 -10.80
CA PRO A 175 -21.98 8.28 -11.19
C PRO A 175 -21.30 9.06 -10.07
N ASP A 176 -21.45 8.64 -8.81
CA ASP A 176 -20.75 9.23 -7.66
C ASP A 176 -19.39 8.54 -7.39
N ASP A 177 -19.09 7.41 -8.03
CA ASP A 177 -17.99 6.51 -7.64
C ASP A 177 -16.65 6.85 -8.31
N ASP A 178 -16.62 7.55 -9.44
CA ASP A 178 -15.37 7.88 -10.18
C ASP A 178 -14.32 8.68 -9.39
N GLN A 179 -14.75 9.38 -8.34
CA GLN A 179 -13.86 10.14 -7.46
C GLN A 179 -13.49 9.38 -6.18
N PHE A 180 -14.25 8.34 -5.83
CA PHE A 180 -14.10 7.59 -4.58
C PHE A 180 -13.69 6.14 -4.79
N SER A 181 -13.70 5.63 -6.01
CA SER A 181 -13.15 4.35 -6.40
C SER A 181 -12.36 4.44 -7.70
N LEU A 182 -11.36 3.58 -7.84
CA LEU A 182 -10.61 3.39 -9.09
C LEU A 182 -10.30 1.92 -9.27
N ALA A 183 -10.34 1.45 -10.50
CA ALA A 183 -9.93 0.11 -10.89
C ALA A 183 -8.81 0.15 -11.92
N GLY A 184 -8.07 -0.95 -12.00
CA GLY A 184 -6.94 -1.06 -12.91
C GLY A 184 -6.31 -2.44 -12.92
N THR A 185 -5.10 -2.50 -13.44
CA THR A 185 -4.29 -3.72 -13.48
C THR A 185 -3.04 -3.57 -12.62
N TYR A 186 -2.72 -4.63 -11.89
CA TYR A 186 -1.52 -4.76 -11.09
C TYR A 186 -0.53 -5.66 -11.82
N GLN A 187 0.73 -5.25 -11.86
CA GLN A 187 1.84 -6.09 -12.28
C GLN A 187 2.99 -5.97 -11.28
N GLU A 188 3.65 -7.09 -11.02
CA GLU A 188 4.83 -7.11 -10.17
C GLU A 188 5.87 -8.10 -10.70
N SER A 189 7.14 -7.68 -10.64
CA SER A 189 8.31 -8.51 -10.95
C SER A 189 9.19 -8.64 -9.70
N ILE A 190 9.42 -9.86 -9.26
CA ILE A 190 10.18 -10.21 -8.05
C ILE A 190 11.47 -10.91 -8.47
N SER A 191 12.60 -10.31 -8.13
CA SER A 191 13.95 -10.82 -8.43
C SER A 191 14.70 -11.20 -7.15
N GLY A 192 15.75 -12.03 -7.28
CA GLY A 192 16.61 -12.48 -6.17
C GLY A 192 16.17 -13.78 -5.49
N LEU A 193 14.88 -14.12 -5.57
CA LEU A 193 14.36 -15.42 -5.11
C LEU A 193 14.80 -16.57 -6.02
N HIS A 194 14.82 -16.32 -7.33
CA HIS A 194 15.12 -17.27 -8.39
C HIS A 194 16.00 -16.60 -9.46
N LYS A 195 16.66 -17.40 -10.32
CA LYS A 195 17.52 -16.90 -11.42
C LYS A 195 16.74 -16.12 -12.47
N ILE A 196 15.45 -16.46 -12.60
CA ILE A 196 14.49 -15.81 -13.48
C ILE A 196 13.49 -15.09 -12.59
N PRO A 197 13.18 -13.80 -12.85
CA PRO A 197 12.19 -13.06 -12.07
C PRO A 197 10.83 -13.76 -12.08
N ILE A 198 10.20 -13.79 -10.91
CA ILE A 198 8.80 -14.21 -10.78
C ILE A 198 7.94 -12.99 -11.12
N LYS A 199 7.08 -13.13 -12.11
CA LYS A 199 6.16 -12.10 -12.57
C LYS A 199 4.76 -12.51 -12.19
N ILE A 200 4.01 -11.61 -11.57
CA ILE A 200 2.61 -11.79 -11.20
C ILE A 200 1.78 -10.64 -11.73
N ALA A 201 0.52 -10.90 -12.02
CA ALA A 201 -0.42 -9.86 -12.43
C ALA A 201 -1.84 -10.18 -11.97
N GLY A 202 -2.68 -9.15 -12.00
CA GLY A 202 -4.06 -9.20 -11.58
C GLY A 202 -4.82 -7.92 -11.89
N SER A 203 -6.11 -7.90 -11.55
CA SER A 203 -6.88 -6.67 -11.43
C SER A 203 -6.71 -6.07 -10.04
N PHE A 204 -6.96 -4.78 -9.89
CA PHE A 204 -7.17 -4.17 -8.58
C PHE A 204 -8.37 -3.24 -8.59
N SER A 205 -8.96 -3.05 -7.43
CA SER A 205 -9.91 -1.97 -7.11
C SER A 205 -9.46 -1.27 -5.83
N ILE A 206 -9.60 0.05 -5.79
CA ILE A 206 -9.31 0.87 -4.61
C ILE A 206 -10.50 1.78 -4.31
N GLN A 207 -10.68 2.11 -3.04
CA GLN A 207 -11.71 3.03 -2.57
C GLN A 207 -11.10 4.03 -1.59
N ARG A 208 -11.46 5.31 -1.72
CA ARG A 208 -11.08 6.38 -0.81
C ARG A 208 -11.89 6.30 0.48
N ILE A 209 -11.22 6.20 1.61
CA ILE A 209 -11.83 6.03 2.94
C ILE A 209 -11.56 7.20 3.90
N SER A 210 -10.65 8.10 3.54
CA SER A 210 -10.39 9.34 4.27
C SER A 210 -9.87 10.41 3.33
N GLU A 211 -10.25 11.66 3.58
CA GLU A 211 -9.76 12.84 2.83
C GLU A 211 -8.52 13.48 3.44
N VAL A 212 -8.09 12.99 4.62
CA VAL A 212 -6.91 13.50 5.33
C VAL A 212 -5.67 13.29 4.47
N ASP A 213 -5.05 14.38 4.05
CA ASP A 213 -3.95 14.48 3.08
C ASP A 213 -2.57 14.59 3.73
N VAL A 214 -2.51 14.47 5.06
CA VAL A 214 -1.28 14.49 5.85
C VAL A 214 -1.19 13.23 6.70
N LEU A 215 0.00 12.62 6.70
CA LEU A 215 0.34 11.52 7.60
C LEU A 215 1.02 12.05 8.85
N ASN A 216 0.76 11.39 9.98
CA ASN A 216 1.43 11.61 11.26
C ASN A 216 1.22 13.00 11.89
N GLN A 217 0.10 13.70 11.59
CA GLN A 217 -0.22 15.04 12.14
C GLN A 217 -1.72 15.23 12.40
#